data_AF-A0A424MF48-F1
#
_entry.id   AF-A0A424MF48-F1
#
_cell.length_a   1.000
_cell.length_b   1.000
_cell.length_c   1.000
_cell.angle_alpha   90.00
_cell.angle_beta   90.00
_cell.angle_gamma   90.00
#
_symmetry.space_group_name_H-M   'P 1'
#
loop_
_entity.id
_entity.type
_entity.pdbx_description
1 polymer ?
#
loop_
_entity_poly.entity_id
_entity_poly.type
_entity_poly.pdbx_seq_one_letter_code
_entity_poly.pdbx_strand_id
1 'polypeptide(L)'
;FGIERISLSRLLGISLGAAGIFLILLPDTSLPNASAAPYVLLAVACAFCYAIENIYIDLRMPKGEALTILCGMLAVASLITAPIVIALDAIWWPRWPLGAVEWSIIGMALINAFAYGTFVHLVTTAGPVFASQTAYVVTLSGVAWGMIIFGESHSPWVIAASACMMVGLFLVRPREVTIERNLDKAP
;
A
#
# COMPACT_ATOMS: atom_id res chain seq x y z
N PHE A 1 18.13 -3.83 -19.21
CA PHE A 1 17.90 -2.43 -18.77
C PHE A 1 17.07 -1.72 -19.81
N GLY A 2 15.74 -1.82 -19.72
CA GLY A 2 14.85 -0.98 -20.51
C GLY A 2 14.49 0.23 -19.65
N ILE A 3 15.06 1.39 -19.94
CA ILE A 3 14.59 2.64 -19.35
C ILE A 3 13.18 2.83 -19.92
N GLU A 4 12.18 2.47 -19.13
CA GLU A 4 10.79 2.71 -19.49
C GLU A 4 10.65 4.22 -19.71
N ARG A 5 10.32 4.61 -20.95
CA ARG A 5 10.17 6.02 -21.30
C ARG A 5 9.13 6.61 -20.36
N ILE A 6 9.51 7.66 -19.63
CA ILE A 6 8.60 8.44 -18.79
C ILE A 6 7.43 8.84 -19.68
N SER A 7 6.29 8.15 -19.53
CA SER A 7 5.10 8.47 -20.30
C SER A 7 4.48 9.71 -19.69
N LEU A 8 4.02 10.63 -20.53
CA LEU A 8 3.32 11.83 -20.07
C LEU A 8 2.12 11.46 -19.16
N SER A 9 1.47 10.33 -19.43
CA SER A 9 0.37 9.78 -18.62
C SER A 9 0.80 9.41 -17.19
N ARG A 10 2.01 8.85 -17.02
CA ARG A 10 2.56 8.51 -15.70
C ARG A 10 2.92 9.76 -14.91
N LEU A 11 3.50 10.77 -15.57
CA LEU A 11 3.79 12.07 -14.94
C LEU A 11 2.50 12.79 -14.51
N LEU A 12 1.47 12.77 -15.37
CA LEU A 12 0.14 13.33 -15.07
C LEU A 12 -0.54 12.59 -13.91
N GLY A 13 -0.44 11.26 -13.86
CA GLY A 13 -1.01 10.49 -12.75
C GLY A 13 -0.30 10.72 -11.41
N ILE A 14 1.03 10.86 -11.41
CA ILE A 14 1.81 11.24 -10.21
C ILE A 14 1.42 12.65 -9.74
N SER A 15 1.28 13.59 -10.66
CA SER A 15 0.88 14.97 -10.33
C SER A 15 -0.58 15.07 -9.88
N LEU A 16 -1.49 14.26 -10.42
CA LEU A 16 -2.86 14.12 -9.93
C LEU A 16 -2.91 13.49 -8.52
N GLY A 17 -2.09 12.47 -8.26
CA GLY A 17 -1.96 11.88 -6.92
C GLY A 17 -1.43 12.89 -5.90
N ALA A 18 -0.39 13.66 -6.27
CA ALA A 18 0.13 14.76 -5.46
C ALA A 18 -0.91 15.87 -5.25
N ALA A 19 -1.63 16.26 -6.30
CA ALA A 19 -2.71 17.25 -6.22
C ALA A 19 -3.86 16.76 -5.34
N GLY A 20 -4.19 15.46 -5.34
CA GLY A 20 -5.17 14.87 -4.44
C GLY A 20 -4.77 14.97 -2.96
N ILE A 21 -3.49 14.76 -2.64
CA ILE A 21 -2.95 14.98 -1.29
C ILE A 21 -3.10 16.45 -0.88
N PHE A 22 -2.76 17.39 -1.78
CA PHE A 22 -2.97 18.81 -1.54
C PHE A 22 -4.46 19.16 -1.39
N LEU A 23 -5.37 18.54 -2.14
CA LEU A 23 -6.81 18.76 -2.03
C LEU A 23 -7.39 18.31 -0.68
N ILE A 24 -6.76 17.30 -0.05
CA ILE A 24 -7.09 16.86 1.31
C ILE A 24 -6.52 17.84 2.35
N LEU A 25 -5.33 18.38 2.11
CA LEU A 25 -4.60 19.26 3.04
C LEU A 25 -5.06 20.72 3.04
N LEU A 26 -5.51 21.26 1.90
CA LEU A 26 -5.78 22.70 1.74
C LEU A 26 -7.07 23.20 2.40
N PRO A 27 -8.19 22.44 2.43
CA PRO A 27 -9.39 22.95 3.08
C PRO A 27 -9.30 22.80 4.60
N ASP A 28 -9.45 23.90 5.34
CA ASP A 28 -9.66 23.89 6.79
C ASP A 28 -10.88 23.04 7.21
N THR A 29 -11.76 22.72 6.26
CA THR A 29 -12.91 21.81 6.44
C THR A 29 -12.55 20.32 6.36
N SER A 30 -11.36 19.96 5.86
CA SER A 30 -10.90 18.58 5.68
C SER A 30 -9.98 18.13 6.81
N LEU A 31 -9.24 19.06 7.43
CA LEU A 31 -8.53 18.84 8.69
C LEU A 31 -9.30 19.50 9.83
N PRO A 32 -10.02 18.73 10.67
CA PRO A 32 -10.74 19.28 11.82
C PRO A 32 -9.83 19.97 12.85
N ASN A 33 -8.53 19.68 12.83
CA ASN A 33 -7.49 20.30 13.65
C ASN A 33 -6.12 20.29 12.94
N ALA A 34 -5.34 21.36 13.05
CA ALA A 34 -3.98 21.48 12.51
C ALA A 34 -3.00 20.38 13.01
N SER A 35 -3.34 19.71 14.11
CA SER A 35 -2.61 18.56 14.65
C SER A 35 -2.67 17.29 13.78
N ALA A 36 -3.51 17.25 12.75
CA ALA A 36 -3.58 16.12 11.82
C ALA A 36 -2.51 16.15 10.70
N ALA A 37 -1.87 17.29 10.45
CA ALA A 37 -0.89 17.45 9.37
C ALA A 37 0.32 16.49 9.45
N PRO A 38 0.92 16.19 10.64
CA PRO A 38 2.01 15.21 10.76
C PRO A 38 1.59 13.79 10.34
N TYR A 39 0.33 13.40 10.59
CA TYR A 39 -0.20 12.09 10.23
C TYR A 39 -0.36 11.93 8.72
N VAL A 40 -0.71 13.01 8.02
CA VAL A 40 -0.75 13.01 6.54
C VAL A 40 0.66 12.81 5.98
N LEU A 41 1.66 13.52 6.51
CA LEU A 41 3.05 13.33 6.08
C LEU A 41 3.54 11.90 6.34
N LEU A 42 3.16 11.32 7.49
CA LEU A 42 3.45 9.93 7.81
C LEU A 42 2.79 8.97 6.81
N ALA A 43 1.53 9.20 6.43
CA ALA A 43 0.84 8.40 5.43
C ALA A 43 1.52 8.46 4.06
N VAL A 44 2.00 9.65 3.64
CA VAL A 44 2.78 9.81 2.40
C VAL A 44 4.11 9.06 2.50
N ALA A 45 4.81 9.15 3.62
CA ALA A 45 6.04 8.39 3.86
C ALA A 45 5.79 6.88 3.79
N CYS A 46 4.70 6.38 4.37
CA CYS A 46 4.29 4.98 4.26
C CYS A 46 4.04 4.58 2.80
N ALA A 47 3.29 5.38 2.04
CA ALA A 47 3.04 5.11 0.61
C ALA A 47 4.34 5.07 -0.21
N PHE A 48 5.29 5.95 0.10
CA PHE A 48 6.61 5.94 -0.53
C PHE A 48 7.41 4.67 -0.20
N CYS A 49 7.42 4.23 1.06
CA CYS A 49 8.04 2.96 1.46
C CYS A 49 7.43 1.76 0.72
N TYR A 50 6.10 1.69 0.61
CA TYR A 50 5.41 0.65 -0.16
C TYR A 50 5.74 0.70 -1.66
N ALA A 51 5.92 1.90 -2.23
CA ALA A 51 6.36 2.03 -3.62
C ALA A 51 7.78 1.48 -3.83
N ILE A 52 8.71 1.78 -2.91
CA ILE A 52 10.07 1.21 -2.93
C ILE A 52 10.02 -0.32 -2.79
N GLU A 53 9.22 -0.83 -1.87
CA GLU A 53 9.06 -2.27 -1.67
C GLU A 53 8.59 -2.95 -2.95
N ASN A 54 7.55 -2.43 -3.61
CA ASN A 54 7.04 -2.98 -4.86
C ASN A 54 8.11 -3.01 -5.97
N ILE A 55 8.91 -1.94 -6.08
CA ILE A 55 10.05 -1.89 -7.03
C ILE A 55 11.12 -2.92 -6.65
N TYR A 56 11.42 -3.07 -5.36
CA TYR A 56 12.41 -4.03 -4.89
C TYR A 56 11.96 -5.48 -5.15
N ILE A 57 10.69 -5.78 -4.92
CA ILE A 57 10.07 -7.06 -5.27
C ILE A 57 10.22 -7.31 -6.77
N ASP A 58 9.86 -6.34 -7.63
CA ASP A 58 10.00 -6.48 -9.08
C ASP A 58 11.46 -6.75 -9.53
N LEU A 59 12.44 -6.07 -8.91
CA LEU A 59 13.85 -6.16 -9.31
C LEU A 59 14.61 -7.36 -8.73
N ARG A 60 14.27 -7.76 -7.50
CA ARG A 60 15.14 -8.58 -6.65
C ARG A 60 14.37 -9.62 -5.83
N MET A 61 13.11 -9.96 -6.17
CA MET A 61 12.35 -10.95 -5.41
C MET A 61 13.17 -12.22 -5.18
N PRO A 62 13.43 -12.60 -3.92
CA PRO A 62 14.21 -13.79 -3.64
C PRO A 62 13.47 -15.03 -4.14
N LYS A 63 14.21 -15.97 -4.75
CA LYS A 63 13.65 -17.25 -5.18
C LYS A 63 13.48 -18.14 -3.96
N GLY A 64 12.24 -18.50 -3.64
CA GLY A 64 11.92 -19.35 -2.49
C GLY A 64 10.41 -19.51 -2.33
N GLU A 65 10.02 -20.36 -1.38
CA GLU A 65 8.62 -20.52 -1.01
C GLU A 65 8.10 -19.22 -0.36
N ALA A 66 6.86 -18.84 -0.67
CA ALA A 66 6.23 -17.60 -0.17
C ALA A 66 6.28 -17.50 1.36
N LEU A 67 6.15 -18.63 2.06
CA LEU A 67 6.22 -18.69 3.52
C LEU A 67 7.62 -18.32 4.05
N THR A 68 8.68 -18.79 3.40
CA THR A 68 10.06 -18.47 3.78
C THR A 68 10.36 -16.98 3.58
N ILE A 69 9.86 -16.40 2.49
CA ILE A 69 9.98 -14.96 2.21
C ILE A 69 9.23 -14.16 3.28
N LEU A 70 7.98 -14.52 3.56
CA LEU A 70 7.16 -13.87 4.59
C LEU A 70 7.81 -13.92 5.97
N CYS A 71 8.28 -15.10 6.41
CA CYS A 71 8.96 -15.25 7.69
C CYS A 71 10.23 -14.38 7.77
N GLY A 72 11.03 -14.34 6.69
CA GLY A 72 12.20 -13.48 6.62
C GLY A 72 11.84 -11.99 6.73
N MET A 73 10.81 -11.55 6.02
CA MET A 73 10.31 -10.17 6.08
C MET A 73 9.85 -9.79 7.49
N LEU A 74 9.04 -10.64 8.13
CA LEU A 74 8.54 -10.39 9.48
C LEU A 74 9.67 -10.41 10.54
N ALA A 75 10.65 -11.30 10.39
CA ALA A 75 11.81 -11.35 11.29
C ALA A 75 12.67 -10.08 11.19
N VAL A 76 12.97 -9.63 9.96
CA VAL A 76 13.74 -8.39 9.74
C VAL A 76 12.94 -7.18 10.22
N ALA A 77 11.63 -7.12 9.94
CA ALA A 77 10.76 -6.06 10.45
C ALA A 77 10.79 -6.01 11.98
N SER A 78 10.66 -7.15 12.66
CA SER A 78 10.78 -7.23 14.11
C SER A 78 12.15 -6.74 14.61
N LEU A 79 13.24 -7.06 13.91
CA LEU A 79 14.59 -6.63 14.30
C LEU A 79 14.78 -5.12 14.13
N ILE A 80 14.21 -4.51 13.08
CA ILE A 80 14.26 -3.07 12.84
C ILE A 80 13.37 -2.31 13.84
N THR A 81 12.20 -2.85 14.15
CA THR A 81 11.25 -2.20 15.07
C THR A 81 11.68 -2.31 16.54
N ALA A 82 12.37 -3.39 16.94
CA ALA A 82 12.84 -3.58 18.31
C ALA A 82 13.62 -2.37 18.90
N PRO A 83 14.69 -1.83 18.26
CA PRO A 83 15.42 -0.69 18.80
C PRO A 83 14.57 0.58 18.85
N ILE A 84 13.60 0.74 17.94
CA ILE A 84 12.67 1.90 17.94
C ILE A 84 11.76 1.84 19.16
N VAL A 85 11.19 0.67 19.46
CA VAL A 85 10.33 0.47 20.63
C VAL A 85 11.09 0.68 21.93
N ILE A 86 12.34 0.21 22.00
CA ILE A 86 13.22 0.43 23.16
C ILE A 86 13.53 1.92 23.31
N ALA A 87 13.89 2.61 22.23
CA ALA A 87 14.23 4.04 22.28
C ALA A 87 13.06 4.95 22.67
N LEU A 88 11.83 4.50 22.42
CA LEU A 88 10.59 5.22 22.76
C LEU A 88 10.02 4.83 24.14
N ASP A 89 10.70 3.95 24.89
CA ASP A 89 10.18 3.33 26.13
C ASP A 89 8.76 2.74 25.97
N ALA A 90 8.45 2.26 24.76
CA ALA A 90 7.12 1.81 24.35
C ALA A 90 6.95 0.29 24.51
N ILE A 91 7.81 -0.37 25.29
CA ILE A 91 7.73 -1.82 25.52
C ILE A 91 6.45 -2.12 26.28
N TRP A 92 5.56 -2.87 25.63
CA TRP A 92 4.31 -3.32 26.21
C TRP A 92 4.32 -4.83 26.40
N TRP A 93 3.97 -5.27 27.61
CA TRP A 93 3.88 -6.69 27.97
C TRP A 93 2.42 -7.12 28.06
N PRO A 94 2.02 -8.20 27.36
CA PRO A 94 0.65 -8.72 27.45
C PRO A 94 0.37 -9.17 28.89
N ARG A 95 -0.78 -8.75 29.42
CA ARG A 95 -1.20 -9.07 30.78
C ARG A 95 -2.12 -10.29 30.74
N TRP A 96 -1.98 -11.17 31.72
CA TRP A 96 -2.90 -12.30 31.89
C TRP A 96 -3.97 -11.94 32.93
N PRO A 97 -5.27 -12.20 32.68
CA PRO A 97 -5.87 -12.81 31.48
C PRO A 97 -5.95 -11.85 30.27
N LEU A 98 -5.98 -12.41 29.06
CA LEU A 98 -6.03 -11.64 27.81
C LEU A 98 -7.32 -10.79 27.76
N GLY A 99 -7.16 -9.47 27.74
CA GLY A 99 -8.24 -8.52 27.56
C GLY A 99 -8.53 -8.23 26.09
N ALA A 100 -9.42 -7.27 25.85
CA ALA A 100 -9.81 -6.86 24.49
C ALA A 100 -8.63 -6.35 23.65
N VAL A 101 -7.64 -5.70 24.29
CA VAL A 101 -6.45 -5.17 23.62
C VAL A 101 -5.57 -6.31 23.10
N GLU A 102 -5.28 -7.29 23.96
CA GLU A 102 -4.51 -8.48 23.60
C GLU A 102 -5.16 -9.24 22.44
N TRP A 103 -6.49 -9.44 22.49
CA TRP A 103 -7.24 -10.09 21.41
C TRP A 103 -7.22 -9.29 20.11
N SER A 104 -7.26 -7.97 20.18
CA SER A 104 -7.18 -7.09 19.00
C SER A 104 -5.80 -7.18 18.34
N ILE A 105 -4.72 -7.24 19.13
CA ILE A 105 -3.35 -7.40 18.63
C ILE A 105 -3.18 -8.75 17.94
N ILE A 106 -3.66 -9.83 18.58
CA ILE A 106 -3.61 -11.18 18.00
C ILE A 106 -4.43 -11.24 16.70
N GLY A 107 -5.65 -10.69 16.71
CA GLY A 107 -6.49 -10.64 15.52
C GLY A 107 -5.82 -9.89 14.37
N MET A 108 -5.23 -8.74 14.65
CA MET A 108 -4.52 -7.94 13.63
C MET A 108 -3.26 -8.65 13.11
N ALA A 109 -2.52 -9.35 13.97
CA ALA A 109 -1.37 -10.15 13.56
C ALA A 109 -1.78 -11.30 12.62
N LEU A 110 -2.89 -11.98 12.92
CA LEU A 110 -3.42 -13.06 12.06
C LEU A 110 -3.91 -12.54 10.71
N ILE A 111 -4.68 -11.45 10.71
CA ILE A 111 -5.14 -10.80 9.48
C ILE A 111 -3.94 -10.38 8.64
N ASN A 112 -2.92 -9.76 9.25
CA ASN A 112 -1.72 -9.34 8.55
C ASN A 112 -0.95 -10.52 7.97
N ALA A 113 -0.72 -11.58 8.76
CA ALA A 113 -0.02 -12.77 8.28
C ALA A 113 -0.74 -13.43 7.08
N PHE A 114 -2.07 -13.53 7.14
CA PHE A 114 -2.86 -14.09 6.05
C PHE A 114 -2.85 -13.19 4.81
N ALA A 115 -3.10 -11.88 4.97
CA ALA A 115 -3.15 -10.93 3.87
C ALA A 115 -1.80 -10.81 3.17
N TYR A 116 -0.72 -10.64 3.92
CA TYR A 116 0.63 -10.52 3.37
C TYR A 116 1.14 -11.84 2.80
N GLY A 117 0.84 -12.96 3.45
CA GLY A 117 1.16 -14.29 2.92
C GLY A 117 0.48 -14.55 1.57
N THR A 118 -0.80 -14.20 1.46
CA THR A 118 -1.53 -14.29 0.19
C THR A 118 -0.94 -13.33 -0.84
N PHE A 119 -0.58 -12.10 -0.46
CA PHE A 119 0.06 -11.14 -1.35
C PHE A 119 1.39 -11.67 -1.89
N VAL A 120 2.29 -12.14 -1.03
CA VAL A 120 3.59 -12.70 -1.45
C VAL A 120 3.38 -13.93 -2.34
N HIS A 121 2.46 -14.84 -1.98
CA HIS A 121 2.13 -16.01 -2.81
C HIS A 121 1.67 -15.59 -4.21
N LEU A 122 0.71 -14.68 -4.29
CA LEU A 122 0.17 -14.12 -5.51
C LEU A 122 1.25 -13.46 -6.38
N VAL A 123 2.17 -12.71 -5.77
CA VAL A 123 3.32 -12.12 -6.48
C VAL A 123 4.23 -13.22 -7.02
N THR A 124 4.54 -14.26 -6.22
CA THR A 124 5.39 -15.37 -6.67
C THR A 124 4.75 -16.20 -7.80
N THR A 125 3.42 -16.29 -7.87
CA THR A 125 2.71 -17.11 -8.86
C THR A 125 2.27 -16.35 -10.11
N ALA A 126 1.75 -15.13 -9.96
CA ALA A 126 1.17 -14.32 -11.04
C ALA A 126 2.10 -13.18 -11.51
N GLY A 127 3.18 -12.92 -10.76
CA GLY A 127 4.18 -11.92 -11.09
C GLY A 127 3.85 -10.49 -10.60
N PRO A 128 4.81 -9.57 -10.76
CA PRO A 128 4.76 -8.21 -10.20
C PRO A 128 3.69 -7.31 -10.82
N VAL A 129 3.24 -7.61 -12.05
CA VAL A 129 2.13 -6.88 -12.68
C VAL A 129 0.83 -7.08 -11.90
N PHE A 130 0.56 -8.30 -11.44
CA PHE A 130 -0.63 -8.59 -10.65
C PHE A 130 -0.54 -7.95 -9.26
N ALA A 131 0.63 -7.92 -8.65
CA ALA A 131 0.88 -7.20 -7.39
C ALA A 131 0.49 -5.72 -7.48
N SER A 132 0.83 -5.08 -8.60
CA SER A 132 0.42 -3.70 -8.88
C SER A 132 -1.10 -3.55 -8.99
N GLN A 133 -1.81 -4.55 -9.53
CA GLN A 133 -3.28 -4.54 -9.59
C GLN A 133 -3.93 -4.65 -8.21
N THR A 134 -3.36 -5.47 -7.31
CA THR A 134 -3.82 -5.63 -5.93
C THR A 134 -3.84 -4.30 -5.18
N ALA A 135 -2.85 -3.43 -5.41
CA ALA A 135 -2.80 -2.11 -4.77
C ALA A 135 -4.02 -1.23 -5.11
N TYR A 136 -4.59 -1.34 -6.32
CA TYR A 136 -5.81 -0.62 -6.70
C TYR A 136 -7.02 -1.11 -5.90
N VAL A 137 -7.15 -2.44 -5.79
CA VAL A 137 -8.25 -3.08 -5.07
C VAL A 137 -8.16 -2.73 -3.58
N VAL A 138 -6.96 -2.77 -2.99
CA VAL A 138 -6.72 -2.41 -1.59
C VAL A 138 -7.07 -0.94 -1.34
N THR A 139 -6.67 -0.02 -2.22
CA THR A 139 -6.96 1.41 -2.08
C THR A 139 -8.47 1.68 -2.11
N LEU A 140 -9.19 1.13 -3.11
CA LEU A 140 -10.63 1.29 -3.22
C LEU A 140 -11.36 0.65 -2.03
N SER A 141 -10.93 -0.55 -1.63
CA SER A 141 -11.51 -1.27 -0.51
C SER A 141 -11.30 -0.49 0.79
N GLY A 142 -10.11 0.08 1.02
CA GLY A 142 -9.82 0.89 2.21
C GLY A 142 -10.80 2.07 2.36
N VAL A 143 -11.06 2.80 1.28
CA VAL A 143 -12.03 3.91 1.28
C VAL A 143 -13.46 3.39 1.52
N ALA A 144 -13.86 2.30 0.86
CA ALA A 144 -15.20 1.74 1.01
C ALA A 144 -15.46 1.22 2.42
N TRP A 145 -14.54 0.43 2.98
CA TRP A 145 -14.62 -0.06 4.35
C TRP A 145 -14.53 1.07 5.38
N GLY A 146 -13.76 2.12 5.11
CA GLY A 146 -13.73 3.35 5.90
C GLY A 146 -15.13 3.95 6.10
N MET A 147 -15.85 4.16 4.99
CA MET A 147 -17.22 4.69 5.00
C MET A 147 -18.22 3.73 5.67
N ILE A 148 -18.12 2.43 5.42
CA ILE A 148 -19.09 1.43 5.89
C ILE A 148 -18.91 1.12 7.39
N ILE A 149 -17.67 0.91 7.85
CA ILE A 149 -17.39 0.48 9.23
C ILE A 149 -17.43 1.66 10.18
N PHE A 150 -16.77 2.76 9.84
CA PHE A 150 -16.65 3.90 10.74
C PHE A 150 -17.82 4.87 10.63
N GLY A 151 -18.70 4.70 9.63
CA GLY A 151 -19.85 5.57 9.40
C GLY A 151 -19.45 7.02 9.12
N GLU A 152 -18.20 7.26 8.74
CA GLU A 152 -17.66 8.60 8.52
C GLU A 152 -18.34 9.21 7.29
N SER A 153 -19.17 10.23 7.52
CA SER A 153 -19.62 11.14 6.46
C SER A 153 -18.45 12.03 6.07
N HIS A 154 -17.57 11.48 5.25
CA HIS A 154 -16.50 12.22 4.64
C HIS A 154 -17.09 13.39 3.85
N SER A 155 -16.57 14.60 4.11
CA SER A 155 -16.90 15.81 3.34
C SER A 155 -16.86 15.48 1.84
N PRO A 156 -17.77 16.02 1.01
CA PRO A 156 -17.76 15.79 -0.44
C PRO A 156 -16.39 15.98 -1.09
N TRP A 157 -15.55 16.83 -0.49
CA TRP A 157 -14.15 17.05 -0.84
C TRP A 157 -13.24 15.84 -0.67
N VAL A 158 -13.40 15.05 0.40
CA VAL A 158 -12.60 13.83 0.65
C VAL A 158 -13.01 12.73 -0.33
N ILE A 159 -14.30 12.63 -0.66
CA ILE A 159 -14.78 11.70 -1.70
C ILE A 159 -14.27 12.13 -3.08
N ALA A 160 -14.31 13.43 -3.39
CA ALA A 160 -13.75 13.97 -4.64
C ALA A 160 -12.23 13.79 -4.72
N ALA A 161 -11.49 13.99 -3.63
CA ALA A 161 -10.06 13.73 -3.56
C ALA A 161 -9.75 12.24 -3.76
N SER A 162 -10.50 11.36 -3.11
CA SER A 162 -10.37 9.90 -3.26
C SER A 162 -10.62 9.47 -4.70
N ALA A 163 -11.68 9.99 -5.33
CA ALA A 163 -11.99 9.75 -6.73
C ALA A 163 -10.88 10.30 -7.66
N CYS A 164 -10.36 11.49 -7.38
CA CYS A 164 -9.27 12.09 -8.15
C CYS A 164 -7.97 11.27 -8.05
N MET A 165 -7.61 10.81 -6.84
CA MET A 165 -6.46 9.94 -6.62
C MET A 165 -6.63 8.60 -7.33
N MET A 166 -7.83 8.01 -7.30
CA MET A 166 -8.16 6.79 -8.04
C MET A 166 -8.03 6.98 -9.56
N VAL A 167 -8.52 8.10 -10.10
CA VAL A 167 -8.40 8.42 -11.53
C VAL A 167 -6.94 8.64 -11.92
N GLY A 168 -6.19 9.38 -11.10
CA GLY A 168 -4.74 9.58 -11.28
C GLY A 168 -3.99 8.25 -11.28
N LEU A 169 -4.30 7.35 -10.35
CA LEU A 169 -3.71 6.02 -10.27
C LEU A 169 -4.09 5.17 -11.49
N PHE A 170 -5.34 5.22 -11.95
CA PHE A 170 -5.78 4.52 -13.17
C PHE A 170 -5.02 5.00 -14.42
N LEU A 171 -4.66 6.29 -14.48
CA LEU A 171 -3.90 6.88 -15.57
C LEU A 171 -2.42 6.45 -15.59
N VAL A 172 -1.86 6.10 -14.41
CA VAL A 172 -0.49 5.57 -14.26
C VAL A 172 -0.36 4.13 -14.76
N ARG A 173 -1.48 3.43 -14.98
CA ARG A 173 -1.46 2.02 -15.42
C ARG A 173 -0.51 1.83 -16.60
N PRO A 174 0.51 0.94 -16.49
CA PRO A 174 1.31 0.56 -17.62
C PRO A 174 0.38 -0.06 -18.68
N ARG A 175 0.46 0.45 -19.91
CA ARG A 175 -0.28 -0.08 -21.06
C ARG A 175 0.10 -1.54 -21.22
N GLU A 176 -0.87 -2.44 -21.21
CA GLU A 176 -0.65 -3.83 -21.58
C GLU A 176 0.08 -3.85 -22.93
N VAL A 177 1.31 -4.36 -22.93
CA VAL A 177 1.94 -4.76 -24.18
C VAL A 177 1.17 -6.00 -24.59
N THR A 178 0.16 -5.81 -25.44
CA THR A 178 -0.44 -6.90 -26.20
C THR A 178 0.70 -7.57 -26.93
N ILE A 179 1.19 -8.68 -26.40
CA ILE A 179 2.05 -9.58 -27.14
C ILE A 179 1.12 -10.25 -28.14
N GLU A 180 0.84 -9.55 -29.25
CA GLU A 180 0.46 -10.20 -30.48
C GLU A 180 1.66 -11.05 -30.87
N ARG A 181 1.62 -12.29 -30.39
CA ARG A 181 2.50 -13.37 -30.78
C ARG A 181 2.29 -13.52 -32.29
N ASN A 182 3.17 -12.89 -33.07
CA ASN A 182 3.37 -13.15 -34.49
C ASN A 182 3.69 -14.64 -34.64
N LEU A 183 2.65 -15.47 -34.68
CA LEU A 183 2.72 -16.89 -35.02
C LEU A 183 2.67 -17.12 -36.53
N ASP A 184 2.76 -16.06 -37.34
CA ASP A 184 2.49 -16.19 -38.78
C ASP A 184 3.71 -16.00 -39.68
N LYS A 185 4.93 -16.22 -39.18
CA LYS A 185 6.13 -16.34 -40.04
C LYS A 185 7.10 -17.43 -39.60
N ALA A 186 6.81 -18.63 -40.11
CA ALA A 186 7.74 -19.56 -40.76
C ALA A 186 8.68 -20.38 -39.84
N PRO A 187 9.24 -21.53 -40.30
CA PRO A 187 9.31 -22.03 -41.70
C PRO A 187 8.06 -22.73 -42.21
#